data_AF-A0A5J9SM00-F1
#
_entry.id   AF-A0A5J9SM00-F1
#
_cell.length_a   1.000
_cell.length_b   1.000
_cell.length_c   1.000
_cell.angle_alpha   90.00
_cell.angle_beta   90.00
_cell.angle_gamma   90.00
#
_symmetry.space_group_name_H-M   'P 1'
#
loop_
_entity.id
_entity.type
_entity.pdbx_description
1 polymer ?
#
loop_
_entity_poly.entity_id
_entity_poly.type
_entity_poly.pdbx_seq_one_letter_code
_entity_poly.pdbx_strand_id
1 'polypeptide(L)'
;MGSLAPPHVTVLSPQLCATDGRTFSSDRCHRLVLTVSSRGRAHPGRVAAHIVAAAEPFLLHDAATCNPSRHAQLTNANQLTTTRMGDKVFEVDMQVHDYDLDPYGVVRNAIYASYIHRGRDLMLEYLGIGVEYWAATGNAMAVSELDLKYFAPLRSGDRFVIKMWPEKIKGVRLVIRHLIETLPDGKLVLDAKATIVFLNKEYRPTRVFPEVVAKAWEMFACKEG
;
A
#
# COMPACT_ATOMS: atom_id res chain seq x y z
N MET A 1 -49.47 -1.93 -42.11
CA MET A 1 -48.96 -2.47 -40.82
C MET A 1 -47.44 -2.54 -40.93
N GLY A 2 -46.73 -2.01 -39.93
CA GLY A 2 -45.30 -1.62 -39.98
C GLY A 2 -44.29 -2.78 -40.06
N SER A 3 -43.00 -2.64 -39.76
CA SER A 3 -42.15 -1.55 -39.28
C SER A 3 -40.69 -2.05 -39.39
N LEU A 4 -39.76 -1.12 -39.67
CA LEU A 4 -38.32 -0.98 -39.35
C LEU A 4 -37.38 -2.20 -39.09
N ALA A 5 -36.12 -1.96 -39.46
CA ALA A 5 -34.97 -2.87 -39.63
C ALA A 5 -34.13 -3.15 -38.33
N PRO A 6 -32.82 -3.52 -38.40
CA PRO A 6 -32.17 -4.79 -38.03
C PRO A 6 -31.25 -4.64 -36.77
N PRO A 7 -30.08 -5.31 -36.62
CA PRO A 7 -29.73 -6.74 -36.49
C PRO A 7 -29.30 -7.11 -35.03
N HIS A 8 -29.13 -8.39 -34.67
CA HIS A 8 -28.49 -8.76 -33.39
C HIS A 8 -27.48 -9.93 -33.49
N VAL A 9 -26.20 -9.52 -33.43
CA VAL A 9 -25.05 -9.98 -32.63
C VAL A 9 -24.94 -11.47 -32.24
N THR A 10 -23.90 -12.09 -32.79
CA THR A 10 -23.21 -13.32 -32.36
C THR A 10 -22.49 -13.13 -31.02
N VAL A 11 -22.77 -13.97 -30.03
CA VAL A 11 -21.78 -14.42 -29.02
C VAL A 11 -22.17 -15.82 -28.53
N LEU A 12 -21.35 -16.83 -28.86
CA LEU A 12 -21.19 -18.03 -28.03
C LEU A 12 -19.73 -18.51 -28.18
N SER A 13 -19.13 -18.73 -27.03
CA SER A 13 -17.72 -18.91 -26.70
C SER A 13 -16.99 -20.04 -27.42
N PRO A 14 -15.64 -20.03 -27.37
CA PRO A 14 -14.91 -21.26 -27.11
C PRO A 14 -14.14 -21.19 -25.78
N GLN A 15 -14.21 -22.34 -25.10
CA GLN A 15 -13.46 -22.73 -23.92
C GLN A 15 -11.95 -22.53 -24.12
N LEU A 16 -11.25 -22.09 -23.07
CA LEU A 16 -9.81 -22.26 -22.97
C LEU A 16 -9.51 -23.22 -21.81
N CYS A 17 -9.14 -24.43 -22.22
CA CYS A 17 -8.52 -25.45 -21.36
C CYS A 17 -7.20 -24.91 -20.80
N ALA A 18 -6.95 -25.22 -19.53
CA ALA A 18 -5.67 -25.01 -18.89
C ALA A 18 -4.70 -26.13 -19.32
N THR A 19 -3.55 -25.77 -19.88
CA THR A 19 -2.36 -26.62 -19.94
C THR A 19 -1.11 -25.78 -19.78
N ASP A 20 -0.30 -26.21 -18.83
CA ASP A 20 1.15 -26.07 -18.74
C ASP A 20 1.79 -24.76 -18.25
N GLY A 21 2.57 -24.96 -17.19
CA GLY A 21 3.27 -23.95 -16.43
C GLY A 21 4.41 -23.28 -17.16
N ARG A 22 4.53 -21.98 -16.89
CA ARG A 22 5.81 -21.28 -16.79
C ARG A 22 5.70 -20.26 -15.66
N THR A 23 6.39 -20.54 -14.56
CA THR A 23 6.58 -19.60 -13.45
C THR A 23 7.58 -18.56 -13.93
N PHE A 24 7.12 -17.34 -14.22
CA PHE A 24 8.00 -16.18 -14.25
C PHE A 24 8.03 -15.61 -12.82
N SER A 25 9.14 -15.87 -12.13
CA SER A 25 9.49 -15.18 -10.89
C SER A 25 10.39 -14.01 -11.28
N SER A 26 9.87 -12.80 -11.17
CA SER A 26 10.70 -11.59 -11.07
C SER A 26 10.40 -10.91 -9.74
N ASP A 27 11.44 -10.91 -8.92
CA ASP A 27 11.73 -10.03 -7.80
C ASP A 27 10.76 -9.92 -6.62
N ARG A 28 11.34 -10.30 -5.47
CA ARG A 28 10.82 -10.13 -4.12
C ARG A 28 10.51 -8.66 -3.87
N CYS A 29 9.23 -8.37 -3.65
CA CYS A 29 8.80 -7.38 -2.68
C CYS A 29 7.42 -7.78 -2.18
N HIS A 30 7.17 -7.59 -0.88
CA HIS A 30 6.01 -8.01 -0.10
C HIS A 30 4.73 -8.35 -0.92
N ARG A 31 4.43 -9.64 -1.05
CA ARG A 31 3.17 -10.10 -1.65
C ARG A 31 2.03 -9.86 -0.66
N LEU A 32 1.26 -8.79 -0.86
CA LEU A 32 0.01 -8.59 -0.17
C LEU A 32 -1.01 -9.64 -0.68
N VAL A 33 -1.19 -10.72 0.06
CA VAL A 33 -2.26 -11.70 -0.24
C VAL A 33 -3.55 -11.19 0.39
N LEU A 34 -4.41 -10.60 -0.44
CA LEU A 34 -5.76 -10.18 -0.04
C LEU A 34 -6.69 -11.39 -0.14
N THR A 35 -7.09 -11.96 0.99
CA THR A 35 -8.08 -13.04 1.03
C THR A 35 -9.44 -12.45 1.41
N VAL A 36 -10.38 -12.44 0.47
CA VAL A 36 -11.76 -12.00 0.72
C VAL A 36 -12.59 -13.21 1.15
N SER A 37 -12.93 -13.31 2.43
CA SER A 37 -13.87 -14.31 2.94
C SER A 37 -15.25 -13.69 3.15
N SER A 38 -16.19 -13.94 2.24
CA SER A 38 -17.60 -13.61 2.46
C SER A 38 -18.27 -14.71 3.29
N ARG A 39 -18.30 -14.55 4.62
CA ARG A 39 -19.25 -15.29 5.47
C ARG A 39 -20.34 -14.32 5.94
N GLY A 40 -21.50 -14.36 5.29
CA GLY A 40 -22.68 -13.65 5.76
C GLY A 40 -23.62 -13.18 4.64
N ARG A 41 -24.92 -13.34 4.87
CA ARG A 41 -26.00 -12.96 3.95
C ARG A 41 -26.02 -11.43 3.79
N ALA A 42 -26.00 -10.96 2.54
CA ALA A 42 -25.95 -9.54 2.20
C ALA A 42 -27.13 -8.76 2.82
N HIS A 43 -26.84 -7.59 3.40
CA HIS A 43 -27.82 -6.56 3.73
C HIS A 43 -27.48 -5.30 2.93
N PRO A 44 -28.46 -4.66 2.28
CA PRO A 44 -28.21 -3.47 1.48
C PRO A 44 -27.82 -2.31 2.41
N GLY A 45 -26.59 -1.79 2.25
CA GLY A 45 -26.16 -0.54 2.91
C GLY A 45 -24.83 -0.58 3.68
N ARG A 46 -24.20 -1.74 3.89
CA ARG A 46 -22.85 -1.82 4.47
C ARG A 46 -22.06 -3.00 3.88
N VAL A 47 -21.08 -2.70 3.04
CA VAL A 47 -20.01 -3.65 2.69
C VAL A 47 -18.86 -3.38 3.66
N ALA A 48 -18.79 -4.15 4.74
CA ALA A 48 -17.59 -4.25 5.55
C ALA A 48 -16.74 -5.38 4.97
N ALA A 49 -15.65 -5.03 4.27
CA ALA A 49 -14.65 -6.01 3.87
C ALA A 49 -13.68 -6.21 5.04
N HIS A 50 -13.75 -7.36 5.70
CA HIS A 50 -12.69 -7.78 6.62
C HIS A 50 -11.51 -8.30 5.80
N ILE A 51 -10.44 -7.51 5.74
CA ILE A 51 -9.16 -7.95 5.20
C ILE A 51 -8.44 -8.70 6.33
N VAL A 52 -8.38 -10.02 6.24
CA VAL A 52 -7.52 -10.83 7.11
C VAL A 52 -6.19 -11.02 6.38
N ALA A 53 -5.17 -10.32 6.84
CA ALA A 53 -3.79 -10.59 6.42
C ALA A 53 -3.31 -11.84 7.17
N ALA A 54 -3.25 -12.98 6.49
CA ALA A 54 -2.56 -14.15 6.99
C ALA A 54 -1.06 -14.00 6.68
N ALA A 55 -0.23 -13.99 7.71
CA ALA A 55 1.21 -14.17 7.55
C ALA A 55 1.49 -15.68 7.53
N GLU A 56 1.86 -16.22 6.37
CA GLU A 56 2.37 -17.59 6.27
C GLU A 56 3.81 -17.63 6.81
N PRO A 57 4.17 -18.59 7.70
CA PRO A 57 5.53 -18.75 8.16
C PRO A 57 6.43 -19.29 7.06
N PHE A 58 7.53 -18.59 6.76
CA PHE A 58 8.50 -19.00 5.75
C PHE A 58 9.46 -20.05 6.35
N LEU A 59 9.36 -21.30 5.91
CA LEU A 59 10.38 -22.32 6.13
C LEU A 59 11.47 -22.20 5.06
N LEU A 60 12.69 -21.93 5.50
CA LEU A 60 13.90 -22.04 4.67
C LEU A 60 14.18 -23.51 4.35
N HIS A 61 14.32 -23.85 3.07
CA HIS A 61 15.13 -24.98 2.61
C HIS A 61 15.90 -24.59 1.33
N ASP A 62 17.14 -25.06 1.30
CA ASP A 62 18.26 -24.77 0.40
C ASP A 62 18.00 -24.87 -1.11
N ALA A 63 18.73 -24.07 -1.91
CA ALA A 63 20.01 -24.53 -2.48
C ALA A 63 20.53 -23.63 -3.62
N ALA A 64 21.84 -23.42 -3.55
CA ALA A 64 22.79 -22.92 -4.53
C ALA A 64 22.45 -23.07 -6.02
N THR A 65 22.61 -21.98 -6.79
CA THR A 65 23.64 -21.77 -7.82
C THR A 65 23.30 -20.52 -8.63
N CYS A 66 24.12 -19.47 -8.60
CA CYS A 66 24.11 -18.45 -9.64
C CYS A 66 25.49 -17.81 -9.83
N ASN A 67 25.93 -17.87 -11.08
CA ASN A 67 27.25 -17.53 -11.63
C ASN A 67 27.46 -15.99 -11.67
N PRO A 68 28.65 -15.44 -11.35
CA PRO A 68 28.86 -13.99 -11.29
C PRO A 68 29.29 -13.45 -12.66
N SER A 69 28.34 -13.18 -13.55
CA SER A 69 28.65 -12.50 -14.83
C SER A 69 27.40 -11.93 -15.51
N ARG A 70 26.67 -11.05 -14.83
CA ARG A 70 25.78 -10.05 -15.44
C ARG A 70 25.77 -8.77 -14.61
N HIS A 71 26.91 -8.09 -14.55
CA HIS A 71 26.95 -6.66 -14.26
C HIS A 71 26.43 -5.91 -15.49
N ALA A 72 25.14 -5.57 -15.49
CA ALA A 72 24.60 -4.48 -16.28
C ALA A 72 23.89 -3.54 -15.31
N GLN A 73 24.52 -2.38 -15.10
CA GLN A 73 24.07 -1.30 -14.24
C GLN A 73 22.67 -0.84 -14.63
N LEU A 74 21.75 -0.86 -13.66
CA LEU A 74 20.56 -0.01 -13.64
C LEU A 74 20.47 0.64 -12.25
N THR A 75 21.42 1.51 -11.97
CA THR A 75 21.32 2.49 -10.88
C THR A 75 20.49 3.67 -11.37
N ASN A 76 19.16 3.56 -11.31
CA ASN A 76 18.30 4.74 -11.36
C ASN A 76 17.86 5.05 -9.94
N ALA A 77 18.72 5.79 -9.24
CA ALA A 77 18.33 6.56 -8.08
C ALA A 77 17.37 7.66 -8.54
N ASN A 78 16.09 7.32 -8.71
CA ASN A 78 15.04 8.33 -8.83
C ASN A 78 14.97 9.01 -7.46
N GLN A 79 15.50 10.22 -7.41
CA GLN A 79 15.41 11.12 -6.28
C GLN A 79 13.93 11.28 -5.90
N LEU A 80 13.49 10.52 -4.89
CA LEU A 80 12.33 10.91 -4.11
C LEU A 80 12.73 12.19 -3.39
N THR A 81 12.28 13.32 -3.95
CA THR A 81 12.52 14.64 -3.39
C THR A 81 11.65 14.79 -2.14
N THR A 82 12.14 14.26 -1.03
CA THR A 82 11.56 14.50 0.29
C THR A 82 11.77 15.96 0.66
N THR A 83 10.79 16.53 1.37
CA THR A 83 10.87 17.66 2.31
C THR A 83 10.16 18.95 1.88
N ARG A 84 8.90 19.08 2.33
CA ARG A 84 8.36 20.34 2.86
C ARG A 84 7.76 20.05 4.24
N MET A 85 8.43 20.54 5.28
CA MET A 85 7.93 20.49 6.65
C MET A 85 6.98 21.68 6.88
N GLY A 86 5.68 21.45 6.73
CA GLY A 86 4.69 22.18 7.53
C GLY A 86 4.55 21.44 8.86
N ASP A 87 4.52 22.16 9.98
CA ASP A 87 4.89 21.75 11.35
C ASP A 87 4.41 20.41 11.93
N LYS A 88 3.59 19.60 11.24
CA LYS A 88 3.11 18.28 11.71
C LYS A 88 2.82 17.27 10.58
N VAL A 89 3.38 17.45 9.39
CA VAL A 89 3.07 16.58 8.23
C VAL A 89 4.35 16.08 7.57
N PHE A 90 4.40 14.78 7.30
CA PHE A 90 5.43 14.17 6.48
C PHE A 90 4.92 14.03 5.04
N GLU A 91 5.73 14.46 4.08
CA GLU A 91 5.36 14.52 2.66
C GLU A 91 6.29 13.65 1.80
N VAL A 92 5.69 12.90 0.88
CA VAL A 92 6.42 12.07 -0.09
C VAL A 92 5.87 12.32 -1.49
N ASP A 93 6.72 12.84 -2.37
CA ASP A 93 6.42 13.02 -3.79
C ASP A 93 6.53 11.69 -4.54
N MET A 94 5.56 11.40 -5.40
CA MET A 94 5.53 10.21 -6.25
C MET A 94 4.97 10.54 -7.64
N GLN A 95 5.15 9.59 -8.56
CA GLN A 95 4.61 9.64 -9.92
C GLN A 95 3.90 8.32 -10.24
N VAL A 96 2.80 8.42 -10.99
CA VAL A 96 2.04 7.26 -11.46
C VAL A 96 2.78 6.57 -12.61
N HIS A 97 2.89 5.24 -12.53
CA HIS A 97 3.44 4.43 -13.61
C HIS A 97 2.33 3.83 -14.47
N ASP A 98 2.65 3.52 -15.74
CA ASP A 98 1.67 2.95 -16.67
C ASP A 98 1.07 1.60 -16.21
N TYR A 99 1.85 0.81 -15.47
CA TYR A 99 1.40 -0.48 -14.94
C TYR A 99 0.47 -0.35 -13.72
N ASP A 100 0.29 0.85 -13.17
CA ASP A 100 -0.63 1.10 -12.05
C ASP A 100 -2.08 1.22 -12.52
N LEU A 101 -2.28 1.43 -13.82
CA LEU A 101 -3.56 1.72 -14.43
C LEU A 101 -4.44 0.47 -14.60
N ASP A 102 -5.74 0.71 -14.65
CA ASP A 102 -6.75 -0.24 -15.08
C ASP A 102 -7.07 -0.06 -16.58
N PRO A 103 -7.91 -0.94 -17.17
CA PRO A 103 -8.34 -0.80 -18.56
C PRO A 103 -9.11 0.49 -18.89
N TYR A 104 -9.54 1.27 -17.90
CA TYR A 104 -10.22 2.55 -18.07
C TYR A 104 -9.25 3.74 -18.08
N GLY A 105 -7.95 3.49 -17.93
CA GLY A 105 -6.90 4.51 -18.01
C GLY A 105 -6.75 5.34 -16.75
N VAL A 106 -7.18 4.82 -15.59
CA VAL A 106 -6.99 5.43 -14.28
C VAL A 106 -6.30 4.45 -13.33
N VAL A 107 -5.66 4.95 -12.27
CA VAL A 107 -5.01 4.11 -11.26
C VAL A 107 -6.02 3.18 -10.60
N ARG A 108 -5.69 1.89 -10.54
CA ARG A 108 -6.50 0.88 -9.84
C ARG A 108 -6.68 1.23 -8.36
N ASN A 109 -7.90 1.09 -7.83
CA ASN A 109 -8.20 1.36 -6.41
C ASN A 109 -7.22 0.67 -5.43
N ALA A 110 -6.82 -0.57 -5.70
CA ALA A 110 -5.87 -1.30 -4.84
C ALA A 110 -4.45 -0.69 -4.82
N ILE A 111 -4.04 0.01 -5.88
CA ILE A 111 -2.70 0.61 -5.97
C ILE A 111 -2.56 1.81 -5.04
N TYR A 112 -3.64 2.55 -4.79
CA TYR A 112 -3.65 3.62 -3.79
C TYR A 112 -3.23 3.15 -2.39
N ALA A 113 -3.64 1.94 -1.98
CA ALA A 113 -3.18 1.36 -0.72
C ALA A 113 -1.67 1.10 -0.72
N SER A 114 -1.09 0.77 -1.87
CA SER A 114 0.35 0.55 -2.05
C SER A 114 1.13 1.85 -2.00
N TYR A 115 0.63 2.93 -2.60
CA TYR A 115 1.22 4.26 -2.46
C TYR A 115 1.28 4.71 -1.00
N ILE A 116 0.16 4.60 -0.27
CA ILE A 116 0.09 4.94 1.15
C ILE A 116 1.04 4.06 1.98
N HIS A 117 1.11 2.76 1.70
CA HIS A 117 2.07 1.86 2.35
C HIS A 117 3.51 2.36 2.14
N ARG A 118 3.91 2.60 0.88
CA ARG A 118 5.25 3.07 0.56
C ARG A 118 5.57 4.39 1.25
N GLY A 119 4.62 5.32 1.32
CA GLY A 119 4.79 6.57 2.05
C GLY A 119 5.04 6.36 3.55
N ARG A 120 4.34 5.42 4.20
CA ARG A 120 4.60 5.08 5.61
C ARG A 120 5.96 4.41 5.80
N ASP A 121 6.37 3.53 4.90
CA ASP A 121 7.68 2.88 4.99
C ASP A 121 8.79 3.92 4.92
N LEU A 122 8.69 4.87 3.99
CA LEU A 122 9.65 5.98 3.87
C LEU A 122 9.63 6.89 5.11
N MET A 123 8.46 7.16 5.69
CA MET A 123 8.35 7.91 6.94
C MET A 123 9.05 7.18 8.09
N LEU A 124 8.88 5.86 8.20
CA LEU A 124 9.50 5.05 9.25
C LEU A 124 11.01 4.92 9.04
N GLU A 125 11.46 4.71 7.80
CA GLU A 125 12.88 4.73 7.41
C GLU A 125 13.53 6.07 7.78
N TYR A 126 12.86 7.19 7.51
CA TYR A 126 13.31 8.53 7.91
C TYR A 126 13.45 8.67 9.43
N LEU A 127 12.54 8.06 10.19
CA LEU A 127 12.65 7.97 11.65
C LEU A 127 13.69 6.94 12.12
N GLY A 128 14.41 6.24 11.24
CA GLY A 128 15.35 5.19 11.61
C GLY A 128 14.68 3.93 12.16
N ILE A 129 13.45 3.64 11.71
CA ILE A 129 12.66 2.43 11.99
C ILE A 129 12.48 1.69 10.66
N GLY A 130 13.60 1.30 10.05
CA GLY A 130 13.65 0.57 8.78
C GLY A 130 13.64 -0.94 8.95
N VAL A 131 13.97 -1.65 7.87
CA VAL A 131 14.03 -3.11 7.80
C VAL A 131 14.98 -3.69 8.86
N GLU A 132 16.12 -3.04 9.09
CA GLU A 132 17.14 -3.45 10.04
C GLU A 132 16.62 -3.44 11.48
N TYR A 133 15.80 -2.45 11.83
CA TYR A 133 15.16 -2.38 13.15
C TYR A 133 14.22 -3.56 13.38
N TRP A 134 13.35 -3.84 12.41
CA TRP A 134 12.40 -4.95 12.51
C TRP A 134 13.11 -6.31 12.56
N ALA A 135 14.15 -6.49 11.74
CA ALA A 135 14.96 -7.70 11.73
C ALA A 135 15.72 -7.92 13.05
N ALA A 136 16.34 -6.88 13.61
CA ALA A 136 17.14 -6.99 14.84
C ALA A 136 16.28 -7.26 16.08
N THR A 137 15.07 -6.68 16.13
CA THR A 137 14.19 -6.82 17.30
C THR A 137 13.27 -8.04 17.22
N GLY A 138 13.03 -8.57 16.01
CA GLY A 138 12.00 -9.59 15.76
C GLY A 138 10.58 -9.05 15.92
N ASN A 139 10.40 -7.75 16.15
CA ASN A 139 9.10 -7.12 16.24
C ASN A 139 8.50 -6.92 14.85
N ALA A 140 7.18 -6.70 14.80
CA ALA A 140 6.49 -6.44 13.54
C ALA A 140 5.36 -5.42 13.71
N MET A 141 4.87 -4.94 12.56
CA MET A 141 3.64 -4.16 12.46
C MET A 141 2.70 -4.81 11.46
N ALA A 142 1.40 -4.65 11.70
CA ALA A 142 0.36 -5.03 10.75
C ALA A 142 -0.68 -3.92 10.61
N VAL A 143 -1.22 -3.76 9.41
CA VAL A 143 -2.39 -2.90 9.17
C VAL A 143 -3.63 -3.69 9.56
N SER A 144 -4.33 -3.26 10.60
CA SER A 144 -5.56 -3.89 11.08
C SER A 144 -6.82 -3.34 10.40
N GLU A 145 -6.81 -2.05 10.04
CA GLU A 145 -7.90 -1.37 9.35
C GLU A 145 -7.31 -0.36 8.36
N LEU A 146 -7.92 -0.23 7.19
CA LEU A 146 -7.56 0.76 6.18
C LEU A 146 -8.84 1.33 5.54
N ASP A 147 -9.15 2.57 5.86
CA ASP A 147 -10.27 3.31 5.28
C ASP A 147 -9.76 4.19 4.14
N LEU A 148 -10.36 4.07 2.95
CA LEU A 148 -9.98 4.82 1.74
C LEU A 148 -11.20 5.54 1.16
N LYS A 149 -11.12 6.87 1.01
CA LYS A 149 -12.14 7.71 0.37
C LYS A 149 -11.54 8.38 -0.86
N TYR A 150 -12.05 8.03 -2.04
CA TYR A 150 -11.57 8.53 -3.33
C TYR A 150 -12.37 9.75 -3.79
N PHE A 151 -11.67 10.80 -4.25
CA PHE A 151 -12.27 12.06 -4.68
C PHE A 151 -11.99 12.37 -6.15
N ALA A 152 -10.80 12.01 -6.65
CA ALA A 152 -10.41 12.19 -8.04
C ALA A 152 -9.51 11.04 -8.50
N PRO A 153 -9.55 10.64 -9.79
CA PRO A 153 -8.64 9.64 -10.32
C PRO A 153 -7.25 10.22 -10.60
N LEU A 154 -6.23 9.38 -10.46
CA LEU A 154 -4.90 9.61 -11.01
C LEU A 154 -4.75 8.88 -12.36
N ARG A 155 -3.93 9.42 -13.25
CA ARG A 155 -3.66 8.92 -14.61
C ARG A 155 -2.15 8.74 -14.84
N SER A 156 -1.79 8.10 -15.95
CA SER A 156 -0.38 7.95 -16.38
C SER A 156 0.40 9.27 -16.27
N GLY A 157 1.57 9.22 -15.65
CA GLY A 157 2.48 10.36 -15.56
C GLY A 157 2.10 11.43 -14.55
N ASP A 158 0.90 11.37 -13.95
CA ASP A 158 0.49 12.31 -12.89
C ASP A 158 1.52 12.28 -11.75
N ARG A 159 1.91 13.48 -11.32
CA ARG A 159 2.69 13.67 -10.10
C ARG A 159 1.75 13.96 -8.95
N PHE A 160 2.06 13.41 -7.78
CA PHE A 160 1.26 13.59 -6.59
C PHE A 160 2.14 13.58 -5.35
N VAL A 161 1.62 14.15 -4.27
CA VAL A 161 2.23 14.10 -2.95
C VAL A 161 1.35 13.29 -2.01
N ILE A 162 1.98 12.42 -1.22
CA ILE A 162 1.33 11.77 -0.08
C ILE A 162 1.72 12.54 1.16
N LYS A 163 0.71 13.10 1.83
CA LYS A 163 0.85 13.78 3.13
C LYS A 163 0.39 12.84 4.22
N MET A 164 1.14 12.70 5.31
CA MET A 164 0.73 11.84 6.42
C MET A 164 1.18 12.33 7.78
N TRP A 165 0.38 11.99 8.79
CA TRP A 165 0.64 12.33 10.19
C TRP A 165 -0.09 11.36 11.13
N PRO A 166 0.49 11.07 12.31
CA PRO A 166 -0.18 10.30 13.34
C PRO A 166 -1.35 11.12 13.93
N GLU A 167 -2.55 10.53 13.92
CA GLU A 167 -3.74 11.12 14.52
C GLU A 167 -3.89 10.67 15.98
N LYS A 168 -3.51 9.42 16.28
CA LYS A 168 -3.72 8.84 17.60
C LYS A 168 -2.76 7.69 17.88
N ILE A 169 -2.17 7.70 19.08
CA ILE A 169 -1.43 6.56 19.64
C ILE A 169 -2.19 6.10 20.89
N LYS A 170 -2.70 4.86 20.90
CA LYS A 170 -3.42 4.33 22.06
C LYS A 170 -3.22 2.83 22.23
N GLY A 171 -2.57 2.44 23.33
CA GLY A 171 -2.36 1.03 23.68
C GLY A 171 -1.55 0.32 22.61
N VAL A 172 -2.20 -0.59 21.88
CA VAL A 172 -1.58 -1.41 20.81
C VAL A 172 -1.68 -0.77 19.42
N ARG A 173 -2.38 0.37 19.28
CA ARG A 173 -2.76 0.95 18.00
C ARG A 173 -2.08 2.30 17.75
N LEU A 174 -1.60 2.49 16.53
CA LEU A 174 -1.20 3.76 15.93
C LEU A 174 -2.12 4.05 14.75
N VAL A 175 -2.82 5.18 14.78
CA VAL A 175 -3.69 5.64 13.71
C VAL A 175 -2.98 6.74 12.93
N ILE A 176 -2.85 6.57 11.62
CA ILE A 176 -2.18 7.51 10.72
C ILE A 176 -3.19 7.97 9.68
N ARG A 177 -3.32 9.29 9.53
CA ARG A 177 -4.09 9.92 8.45
C ARG A 177 -3.18 10.16 7.26
N HIS A 178 -3.72 9.97 6.07
CA HIS A 178 -3.01 10.22 4.83
C HIS A 178 -3.92 10.99 3.87
N LEU A 179 -3.34 11.94 3.14
CA LEU A 179 -3.95 12.58 1.99
C LEU A 179 -3.08 12.35 0.78
N ILE A 180 -3.72 12.17 -0.38
CA ILE A 180 -3.04 12.26 -1.67
C ILE A 180 -3.59 13.47 -2.40
N GLU A 181 -2.68 14.32 -2.85
CA GLU A 181 -2.98 15.50 -3.66
C GLU A 181 -2.16 15.48 -4.95
N THR A 182 -2.75 15.91 -6.06
CA THR A 182 -2.00 16.08 -7.31
C THR A 182 -1.00 17.24 -7.20
N LEU A 183 0.06 17.16 -7.99
CA LEU A 183 1.04 18.25 -8.14
C LEU A 183 1.04 18.77 -9.58
N PRO A 184 1.19 20.10 -9.77
CA PRO A 184 1.34 21.14 -8.75
C PRO A 184 0.00 21.71 -8.24
N ASP A 185 -1.13 21.24 -8.76
CA ASP A 185 -2.45 21.87 -8.60
C ASP A 185 -3.16 21.55 -7.27
N GLY A 186 -2.64 20.61 -6.48
CA GLY A 186 -3.10 20.36 -5.11
C GLY A 186 -4.52 19.79 -5.01
N LYS A 187 -5.04 19.13 -6.06
CA LYS A 187 -6.40 18.57 -6.02
C LYS A 187 -6.40 17.34 -5.12
N LEU A 188 -7.36 17.29 -4.19
CA LEU A 188 -7.56 16.11 -3.34
C LEU A 188 -7.96 14.90 -4.19
N VAL A 189 -7.15 13.85 -4.10
CA VAL A 189 -7.35 12.57 -4.79
C VAL A 189 -7.90 11.53 -3.83
N LEU A 190 -7.33 11.46 -2.63
CA LEU A 190 -7.63 10.43 -1.65
C LEU A 190 -7.52 10.97 -0.23
N ASP A 191 -8.50 10.63 0.61
CA ASP A 191 -8.40 10.73 2.08
C ASP A 191 -8.40 9.31 2.66
N ALA A 192 -7.36 8.98 3.43
CA ALA A 192 -7.18 7.66 4.00
C ALA A 192 -6.84 7.69 5.49
N LYS A 193 -7.23 6.62 6.18
CA LYS A 193 -6.88 6.38 7.58
C LYS A 193 -6.46 4.92 7.75
N ALA A 194 -5.26 4.71 8.27
CA ALA A 194 -4.74 3.38 8.57
C ALA A 194 -4.62 3.18 10.08
N THR A 195 -5.15 2.05 10.59
CA THR A 195 -4.94 1.61 11.97
C THR A 195 -3.88 0.53 11.98
N ILE A 196 -2.70 0.87 12.49
CA ILE A 196 -1.54 -0.03 12.62
C ILE A 196 -1.55 -0.66 14.01
N VAL A 197 -1.30 -1.97 14.08
CA VAL A 197 -1.07 -2.71 15.32
C VAL A 197 0.37 -3.20 15.39
N PHE A 198 0.93 -3.22 16.59
CA PHE A 198 2.29 -3.69 16.84
C PHE A 198 2.27 -5.10 17.40
N LEU A 199 3.19 -5.92 16.93
CA LEU A 199 3.30 -7.33 17.27
C LEU A 199 4.70 -7.59 17.83
N ASN A 200 4.76 -8.42 18.88
CA ASN A 200 6.04 -8.92 19.38
C ASN A 200 6.57 -10.06 18.49
N LYS A 201 7.72 -10.63 18.84
CA LYS A 201 8.36 -11.75 18.12
C LYS A 201 7.53 -13.04 18.04
N GLU A 202 6.55 -13.22 18.92
CA GLU A 202 5.57 -14.31 18.86
C GLU A 202 4.29 -13.93 18.08
N TYR A 203 4.31 -12.82 17.32
CA TYR A 203 3.18 -12.27 16.56
C TYR A 203 1.95 -11.95 17.42
N ARG A 204 2.13 -11.66 18.71
CA ARG A 204 1.04 -11.26 19.62
C ARG A 204 0.93 -9.73 19.68
N PRO A 205 -0.29 -9.17 19.67
CA PRO A 205 -0.49 -7.74 19.84
C PRO A 205 0.17 -7.22 21.12
N THR A 206 0.98 -6.18 20.97
CA THR A 206 1.69 -5.51 22.06
C THR A 206 1.45 -4.00 22.00
N ARG A 207 1.77 -3.29 23.07
CA ARG A 207 1.73 -1.82 23.07
C ARG A 207 2.69 -1.28 22.00
N VAL A 208 2.35 -0.12 21.45
CA VAL A 208 3.25 0.61 20.55
C VAL A 208 4.61 0.76 21.23
N PHE A 209 5.68 0.39 20.52
CA PHE A 209 7.02 0.37 21.10
C PHE A 209 7.44 1.78 21.54
N PRO A 210 8.02 1.95 22.74
CA PRO A 210 8.36 3.28 23.28
C PRO A 210 9.22 4.12 22.34
N GLU A 211 10.14 3.48 21.60
CA GLU A 211 11.01 4.14 20.61
C GLU A 211 10.22 4.74 19.45
N VAL A 212 9.22 4.02 18.96
CA VAL A 212 8.33 4.49 17.89
C VAL A 212 7.49 5.67 18.38
N VAL A 213 7.00 5.58 19.63
CA VAL A 213 6.27 6.68 20.26
C VAL A 213 7.16 7.91 20.38
N ALA A 214 8.37 7.78 20.93
CA ALA A 214 9.32 8.89 21.10
C ALA A 214 9.64 9.59 19.78
N LYS A 215 9.99 8.82 18.74
CA LYS A 215 10.27 9.34 17.40
C LYS A 215 9.07 10.03 16.75
N ALA A 216 7.87 9.49 16.95
CA ALA A 216 6.64 10.13 16.47
C ALA A 216 6.37 11.46 17.19
N TRP A 217 6.62 11.54 18.51
CA TRP A 217 6.51 12.81 19.25
C TRP A 217 7.54 13.83 18.79
N GLU A 218 8.80 13.43 18.60
CA GLU A 218 9.85 14.32 18.11
C GLU A 218 9.52 14.92 16.74
N MET A 219 8.94 14.12 15.83
CA MET A 219 8.64 14.58 14.48
C MET A 219 7.31 15.35 14.36
N PHE A 220 6.28 14.96 15.11
CA PHE A 220 4.91 15.46 14.88
C PHE A 220 4.34 16.30 16.03
N ALA A 221 5.02 16.39 17.17
CA ALA A 221 4.62 17.27 18.24
C ALA A 221 5.47 18.54 18.23
N CYS A 222 4.92 19.61 17.66
CA CYS A 222 5.37 20.96 18.01
C CYS A 222 5.03 21.19 19.49
N LYS A 223 6.03 21.58 20.30
CA LYS A 223 5.84 21.98 21.70
C LYS A 223 4.74 23.04 21.76
N GLU A 224 3.76 22.85 22.66
CA GLU A 224 2.98 24.00 23.13
C GLU A 224 3.98 24.97 23.77
N GLY A 225 4.14 26.14 23.16
CA GLY A 225 4.97 27.25 23.62
C GLY A 225 4.22 28.54 23.41
#